data_AF-A0A5R2N5T6-F1
#
_entry.id   AF-A0A5R2N5T6-F1
#
_cell.length_a   1.000
_cell.length_b   1.000
_cell.length_c   1.000
_cell.angle_alpha   90.00
_cell.angle_beta   90.00
_cell.angle_gamma   90.00
#
_symmetry.space_group_name_H-M   'P 1'
#
loop_
_entity.id
_entity.type
_entity.pdbx_description
1 polymer ?
#
loop_
_entity_poly.entity_id
_entity_poly.type
_entity_poly.pdbx_seq_one_letter_code
_entity_poly.pdbx_strand_id
1 'polypeptide(L)'
;MSVGPTSPMIERGTATSRIAAIAVAIVIALLAIAPQFLSAGAVDRMTALFIYVILAAMWNALAGFGGLVSVGQQVFFGLGAYFAIRLADAGLNPFLALFAS
;
A
#
# COMPACT_ATOMS: atom_id res chain seq x y z
N MET A 1 23.47 2.10 48.17
CA MET A 1 22.28 1.33 47.78
C MET A 1 21.87 1.84 46.40
N SER A 2 22.25 1.13 45.33
CA SER A 2 22.02 1.59 43.95
C SER A 2 20.61 1.21 43.52
N VAL A 3 19.75 2.21 43.27
CA VAL A 3 18.41 1.98 42.69
C VAL A 3 18.63 1.66 41.21
N GLY A 4 18.52 0.39 40.84
CA GLY A 4 18.58 -0.04 39.44
C GLY A 4 17.43 0.59 38.63
N PRO A 5 17.63 0.83 37.33
CA PRO A 5 16.62 1.50 36.49
C PRO A 5 15.34 0.66 36.46
N THR A 6 14.23 1.23 36.92
CA THR A 6 12.91 0.64 36.79
C THR A 6 12.55 0.59 35.30
N SER A 7 12.50 -0.61 34.74
CA SER A 7 12.10 -0.78 33.34
C SER A 7 10.70 -0.21 33.12
N PRO A 8 10.48 0.64 32.09
CA PRO A 8 9.17 1.22 31.83
C PRO A 8 8.15 0.11 31.52
N MET A 9 7.04 0.08 32.26
CA MET A 9 5.95 -0.86 32.02
C MET A 9 5.18 -0.42 30.77
N ILE A 10 5.35 -1.17 29.66
CA ILE A 10 4.68 -0.87 28.39
C ILE A 10 3.25 -1.41 28.42
N GLU A 11 2.28 -0.52 28.63
CA GLU A 11 0.87 -0.86 28.58
C GLU A 11 0.34 -0.72 27.14
N ARG A 12 0.14 -1.84 26.43
CA ARG A 12 -0.29 -1.86 25.01
C ARG A 12 -1.80 -1.67 24.81
N GLY A 13 -2.57 -1.55 25.89
CA GLY A 13 -4.03 -1.64 25.86
C GLY A 13 -4.73 -0.57 26.69
N THR A 14 -4.35 0.70 26.50
CA THR A 14 -5.03 1.81 27.17
C THR A 14 -6.50 1.90 26.75
N ALA A 15 -7.36 2.44 27.62
CA ALA A 15 -8.77 2.67 27.30
C ALA A 15 -8.95 3.46 26.00
N THR A 16 -8.06 4.44 25.75
CA THR A 16 -8.02 5.22 24.51
C THR A 16 -7.78 4.36 23.27
N SER A 17 -6.86 3.39 23.33
CA SER A 17 -6.59 2.45 22.22
C SER A 17 -7.83 1.60 21.90
N ARG A 18 -8.55 1.14 22.92
CA ARG A 18 -9.80 0.37 22.75
C ARG A 18 -10.91 1.22 22.12
N ILE A 19 -11.08 2.46 22.59
CA ILE A 19 -12.08 3.38 22.02
C ILE A 19 -11.74 3.68 20.56
N ALA A 20 -10.48 3.95 20.24
CA ALA A 20 -10.03 4.18 18.87
C ALA A 20 -10.29 2.96 17.96
N ALA A 21 -9.99 1.74 18.44
CA ALA A 21 -10.24 0.52 17.68
C ALA A 21 -11.74 0.30 17.39
N ILE A 22 -12.60 0.54 18.38
CA ILE A 22 -14.06 0.47 18.20
C ILE A 22 -14.53 1.52 17.19
N ALA A 23 -14.06 2.76 17.31
CA ALA A 23 -14.42 3.82 16.38
C ALA A 23 -14.01 3.47 14.93
N VAL A 24 -12.80 2.95 14.72
CA VAL A 24 -12.35 2.49 13.40
C VAL A 24 -13.22 1.35 12.87
N ALA A 25 -13.56 0.37 13.70
CA ALA A 25 -14.43 -0.74 13.30
C ALA A 25 -15.82 -0.24 12.86
N ILE A 26 -16.40 0.73 13.57
CA ILE A 26 -17.68 1.34 13.20
C ILE A 26 -17.57 2.06 11.85
N VAL A 27 -16.50 2.83 11.63
CA VAL A 27 -16.27 3.53 10.35
C VAL A 27 -16.17 2.53 9.19
N ILE A 28 -15.44 1.42 9.37
CA ILE A 28 -15.33 0.36 8.35
C ILE A 28 -16.71 -0.23 8.03
N ALA A 29 -17.51 -0.55 9.05
CA ALA A 29 -18.85 -1.10 8.85
C ALA A 29 -19.76 -0.12 8.09
N LEU A 30 -19.71 1.18 8.42
CA LEU A 30 -20.46 2.20 7.71
C LEU A 30 -20.01 2.33 6.25
N LEU A 31 -18.70 2.35 5.98
CA LEU A 31 -18.16 2.41 4.62
C LEU A 31 -18.50 1.17 3.79
N ALA A 32 -18.59 -0.01 4.41
CA ALA A 32 -18.97 -1.24 3.72
C ALA A 32 -20.44 -1.24 3.28
N ILE A 33 -21.32 -0.60 4.06
CA ILE A 33 -22.76 -0.52 3.77
C ILE A 33 -23.08 0.70 2.89
N ALA A 34 -22.24 1.73 2.90
CA ALA A 34 -22.42 2.98 2.15
C ALA A 34 -22.81 2.79 0.67
N PRO A 35 -22.22 1.87 -0.13
CA PRO A 35 -22.58 1.68 -1.53
C PRO A 35 -24.05 1.31 -1.77
N GLN A 36 -24.74 0.76 -0.77
CA GLN A 36 -26.16 0.41 -0.86
C GLN A 36 -27.06 1.65 -0.88
N PHE A 37 -26.58 2.79 -0.38
CA PHE A 37 -27.34 4.03 -0.21
C PHE A 37 -26.82 5.18 -1.09
N LEU A 38 -25.61 5.07 -1.65
CA LEU A 38 -25.03 6.08 -2.53
C LEU A 38 -25.32 5.77 -4.01
N SER A 39 -25.43 6.82 -4.82
CA SER A 39 -25.45 6.70 -6.27
C SER A 39 -24.13 6.17 -6.82
N ALA A 40 -24.15 5.46 -7.96
CA ALA A 40 -22.95 4.93 -8.62
C ALA A 40 -21.86 6.01 -8.82
N GLY A 41 -22.23 7.20 -9.29
CA GLY A 41 -21.27 8.30 -9.49
C GLY A 41 -20.64 8.82 -8.18
N ALA A 42 -21.31 8.68 -7.04
CA ALA A 42 -20.72 9.02 -5.75
C ALA A 42 -19.76 7.93 -5.26
N VAL A 43 -20.10 6.65 -5.46
CA VAL A 43 -19.21 5.51 -5.18
C VAL A 43 -17.93 5.59 -6.03
N ASP A 44 -18.05 5.95 -7.32
CA ASP A 44 -16.89 6.14 -8.21
C ASP A 44 -15.96 7.25 -7.71
N ARG A 45 -16.52 8.40 -7.32
CA ARG A 45 -15.73 9.52 -6.76
C ARG A 45 -15.05 9.16 -5.45
N MET A 46 -15.74 8.44 -4.56
CA MET A 46 -15.15 7.95 -3.31
C MET A 46 -14.04 6.93 -3.57
N THR A 47 -14.23 6.04 -4.55
CA THR A 47 -13.21 5.08 -4.96
C THR A 47 -11.96 5.80 -5.49
N ALA A 48 -12.15 6.77 -6.38
CA ALA A 48 -11.06 7.60 -6.89
C ALA A 48 -10.34 8.36 -5.75
N LEU A 49 -11.10 8.94 -4.82
CA LEU A 49 -10.54 9.61 -3.65
C LEU A 49 -9.70 8.66 -2.79
N PHE A 50 -10.20 7.46 -2.48
CA PHE A 50 -9.45 6.48 -1.69
C PHE A 50 -8.20 5.99 -2.41
N ILE A 51 -8.25 5.81 -3.73
CA ILE A 51 -7.05 5.54 -4.54
C ILE A 51 -6.01 6.65 -4.34
N TYR A 52 -6.42 7.93 -4.42
CA TYR A 52 -5.48 9.04 -4.20
C TYR A 52 -4.95 9.11 -2.77
N VAL A 53 -5.78 8.85 -1.76
CA VAL A 53 -5.35 8.79 -0.36
C VAL A 53 -4.33 7.68 -0.15
N ILE A 54 -4.58 6.48 -0.71
CA ILE A 54 -3.65 5.34 -0.63
C ILE A 54 -2.34 5.68 -1.33
N LEU A 55 -2.39 6.24 -2.55
CA LEU A 55 -1.19 6.67 -3.28
C LEU A 55 -0.37 7.70 -2.48
N ALA A 56 -1.03 8.68 -1.88
CA ALA A 56 -0.38 9.66 -1.03
C ALA A 56 0.23 9.02 0.23
N ALA A 57 -0.49 8.11 0.90
CA ALA A 57 0.00 7.41 2.07
C ALA A 57 1.19 6.50 1.72
N MET A 58 1.12 5.78 0.60
CA MET A 58 2.23 4.97 0.09
C MET A 58 3.44 5.84 -0.22
N TRP A 59 3.27 7.01 -0.84
CA TRP A 59 4.37 7.95 -1.08
C TRP A 59 5.04 8.42 0.22
N ASN A 60 4.24 8.77 1.24
CA ASN A 60 4.76 9.12 2.56
C ASN A 60 5.52 7.95 3.21
N ALA A 61 5.01 6.72 3.06
CA ALA A 61 5.69 5.52 3.56
C ALA A 61 7.00 5.23 2.78
N LEU A 62 6.98 5.42 1.46
CA LEU A 62 8.12 5.23 0.55
C LEU A 62 9.29 6.14 0.92
N ALA A 63 8.98 7.43 1.06
CA ALA A 63 9.97 8.48 1.30
C ALA A 63 10.44 8.47 2.77
N GLY A 64 9.55 8.13 3.71
CA GLY A 64 9.82 8.21 5.15
C GLY A 64 10.38 6.94 5.80
N PHE A 65 9.93 5.75 5.38
CA PHE A 65 10.26 4.48 6.04
C PHE A 65 10.84 3.42 5.09
N GLY A 66 10.65 3.57 3.78
CA GLY A 66 11.09 2.60 2.78
C GLY A 66 12.57 2.65 2.44
N GLY A 67 13.32 3.66 2.91
CA GLY A 67 14.76 3.78 2.68
C GLY A 67 15.13 3.63 1.21
N LEU A 68 14.79 4.62 0.37
CA LEU A 68 14.99 4.62 -1.09
C LEU A 68 14.33 3.39 -1.74
N VAL A 69 13.02 3.47 -2.02
CA VAL A 69 12.36 2.39 -2.75
C VAL A 69 13.06 2.14 -4.08
N SER A 70 13.47 0.89 -4.26
CA SER A 70 14.11 0.43 -5.49
C SER A 70 13.08 0.39 -6.62
N VAL A 71 12.80 1.56 -7.19
CA VAL A 71 12.07 1.70 -8.46
C VAL A 71 12.77 0.88 -9.55
N GLY A 72 14.09 0.71 -9.45
CA GLY A 72 14.91 -0.08 -10.38
C GLY A 72 14.46 -1.55 -10.52
N GLN A 73 14.03 -2.20 -9.44
CA GLN A 73 13.61 -3.60 -9.51
C GLN A 73 12.27 -3.77 -10.24
N GLN A 74 11.34 -2.83 -10.05
CA GLN A 74 10.06 -2.81 -10.79
C GLN A 74 10.28 -2.49 -12.27
N VAL A 75 11.18 -1.54 -12.56
CA VAL A 75 11.58 -1.18 -13.93
C VAL A 75 12.25 -2.37 -14.62
N PHE A 76 13.12 -3.12 -13.94
CA PHE A 76 13.77 -4.33 -14.46
C PHE A 76 12.74 -5.37 -14.96
N PHE A 77 11.76 -5.72 -14.13
CA PHE A 77 10.71 -6.67 -14.52
C PHE A 77 9.79 -6.10 -15.62
N GLY A 78 9.47 -4.81 -15.56
CA GLY A 78 8.64 -4.14 -16.57
C GLY A 78 9.30 -4.10 -17.95
N LEU A 79 10.60 -3.77 -18.01
CA LEU A 79 11.38 -3.77 -19.25
C LEU A 79 11.52 -5.18 -19.82
N GLY A 80 11.82 -6.18 -18.97
CA GLY A 80 11.88 -7.58 -19.40
C GLY A 80 10.59 -8.07 -20.04
N ALA A 81 9.44 -7.77 -19.43
CA ALA A 81 8.13 -8.12 -19.99
C ALA A 81 7.85 -7.40 -21.33
N TYR A 82 8.17 -6.11 -21.42
CA TYR A 82 8.01 -5.33 -22.66
C TYR A 82 8.87 -5.91 -23.79
N PHE A 83 10.15 -6.18 -23.53
CA PHE A 83 11.05 -6.77 -24.53
C PHE A 83 10.60 -8.17 -24.94
N ALA A 84 10.13 -9.00 -24.01
CA ALA A 84 9.62 -10.35 -24.31
C ALA A 84 8.44 -10.30 -25.28
N ILE A 85 7.47 -9.41 -25.04
CA ILE A 85 6.32 -9.20 -25.93
C ILE A 85 6.81 -8.71 -27.29
N ARG A 86 7.69 -7.71 -27.32
CA ARG A 86 8.16 -7.11 -28.58
C ARG A 86 8.97 -8.08 -29.46
N LEU A 87 9.70 -9.01 -28.84
CA LEU A 87 10.42 -10.08 -29.53
C LEU A 87 9.46 -11.15 -30.04
N ALA A 88 8.45 -11.52 -29.26
CA ALA A 88 7.40 -12.45 -29.68
C ALA A 88 6.67 -11.91 -30.93
N ASP A 89 6.31 -10.62 -30.94
CA ASP A 89 5.68 -9.96 -32.09
C ASP A 89 6.58 -9.91 -33.32
N ALA A 90 7.91 -9.92 -33.13
CA ALA A 90 8.90 -9.98 -34.20
C ALA A 90 9.16 -11.42 -34.70
N GLY A 91 8.47 -12.43 -34.15
CA GLY A 91 8.69 -13.84 -34.47
C GLY A 91 9.98 -14.43 -33.87
N LEU A 92 10.61 -13.73 -32.93
CA LEU A 92 11.84 -14.14 -32.27
C LEU A 92 11.56 -14.83 -30.93
N ASN A 93 12.53 -15.61 -30.43
CA ASN A 93 12.40 -16.32 -29.17
C ASN A 93 12.32 -15.33 -27.97
N PRO A 94 11.21 -15.29 -27.20
CA PRO A 94 11.02 -14.33 -26.10
C PRO A 94 12.03 -14.46 -24.95
N PHE A 95 12.67 -15.61 -24.77
CA PHE A 95 13.68 -15.81 -23.71
C PHE A 95 14.92 -14.94 -23.90
N LEU A 96 15.15 -14.41 -25.10
CA LEU A 96 16.24 -13.45 -25.33
C LEU A 96 16.02 -12.12 -24.58
N ALA A 97 14.79 -11.81 -24.16
CA ALA A 97 14.51 -10.64 -23.33
C ALA A 97 15.17 -10.69 -21.95
N LEU A 98 15.52 -11.89 -21.46
CA LEU A 98 16.23 -12.07 -20.17
C LEU A 98 17.64 -11.46 -20.18
N PHE A 99 18.25 -11.27 -21.35
CA PHE A 99 19.55 -10.63 -21.47
C PHE A 99 19.46 -9.10 -21.51
N ALA A 100 18.27 -8.56 -21.76
CA ALA A 100 18.00 -7.12 -21.88
C ALA A 100 17.30 -6.54 -20.64
N SER A 101 16.70 -7.39 -19.81
CA SER A 101 16.29 -7.07 -18.44
C SER A 101 17.52 -7.02 -17.55
#